data_AF-A0A6F8XQW5-F1
#
_entry.id   AF-A0A6F8XQW5-F1
#
_cell.length_a   1.000
_cell.length_b   1.000
_cell.length_c   1.000
_cell.angle_alpha   90.00
_cell.angle_beta   90.00
_cell.angle_gamma   90.00
#
_symmetry.space_group_name_H-M   'P 1'
#
loop_
_entity.id
_entity.type
_entity.pdbx_description
1 polymer ?
#
loop_
_entity_poly.entity_id
_entity_poly.type
_entity_poly.pdbx_seq_one_letter_code
_entity_poly.pdbx_strand_id
1 'polypeptide(L)'
;MPDPDPSGRLDLGPAMGGRQKTDPKVLAAWKACEEFNVPMPAELQDRPEPLTPEQLANRREYAKCMRANGMPSWPDPHPDGSWPEDMLSGELTPQEQAANLAALQICEPVLDGRPPTTANPNEVPKG
;
A
#
# COMPACT_ATOMS: atom_id res chain seq x y z
N MET A 1 -0.75 -21.87 2.45
CA MET A 1 0.03 -22.10 1.24
C MET A 1 -0.66 -23.19 0.47
N PRO A 2 -1.30 -22.87 -0.66
CA PRO A 2 -1.59 -23.85 -1.68
C PRO A 2 -0.26 -24.40 -2.24
N ASP A 3 -0.28 -25.58 -2.85
CA ASP A 3 0.90 -26.12 -3.52
C ASP A 3 1.14 -25.37 -4.85
N PRO A 4 2.41 -25.16 -5.26
CA PRO A 4 2.69 -24.52 -6.53
C PRO A 4 2.32 -25.43 -7.69
N ASP A 5 1.92 -24.83 -8.81
CA ASP A 5 1.69 -25.55 -10.06
C ASP A 5 3.02 -26.06 -10.67
N PRO A 6 2.99 -26.85 -11.76
CA PRO A 6 4.21 -27.37 -12.40
C PRO A 6 5.22 -26.32 -12.89
N SER A 7 4.83 -25.04 -12.96
CA SER A 7 5.70 -23.91 -13.29
C SER A 7 6.27 -23.21 -12.05
N GLY A 8 5.95 -23.71 -10.85
CA GLY A 8 6.36 -23.10 -9.57
C GLY A 8 5.46 -21.97 -9.12
N ARG A 9 4.32 -21.70 -9.79
CA ARG A 9 3.41 -20.61 -9.41
C ARG A 9 2.45 -21.05 -8.31
N LEU A 10 2.46 -20.29 -7.22
CA LEU A 10 1.47 -20.39 -6.15
C LEU A 10 0.29 -19.47 -6.49
N ASP A 11 -0.93 -20.01 -6.58
CA ASP A 11 -2.14 -19.18 -6.63
C ASP A 11 -2.48 -18.68 -5.22
N LEU A 12 -1.77 -17.63 -4.80
CA LEU A 12 -2.06 -16.89 -3.59
C LEU A 12 -3.23 -15.94 -3.89
N GLY A 13 -4.44 -16.49 -4.06
CA GLY A 13 -5.68 -15.72 -4.17
C GLY A 13 -5.74 -14.61 -3.09
N PRO A 14 -6.56 -13.57 -3.31
CA PRO A 14 -6.30 -12.17 -2.92
C PRO A 14 -5.34 -12.05 -1.73
N ALA A 15 -4.05 -12.04 -2.07
CA ALA A 15 -2.99 -11.72 -1.14
C ALA A 15 -3.35 -10.38 -0.48
N MET A 16 -3.21 -10.30 0.85
CA MET A 16 -3.60 -9.19 1.73
C MET A 16 -4.99 -9.28 2.42
N GLY A 17 -5.61 -10.46 2.52
CA GLY A 17 -6.87 -10.61 3.30
C GLY A 17 -7.18 -12.01 3.86
N GLY A 18 -6.27 -12.98 3.70
CA GLY A 18 -6.48 -14.34 4.21
C GLY A 18 -6.48 -14.38 5.74
N ARG A 19 -7.41 -15.12 6.34
CA ARG A 19 -7.40 -15.43 7.79
C ARG A 19 -5.98 -15.81 8.20
N GLN A 20 -5.37 -15.01 9.09
CA GLN A 20 -4.05 -15.34 9.63
C GLN A 20 -4.11 -16.78 10.14
N LYS A 21 -3.20 -17.64 9.66
CA LYS A 21 -3.14 -19.02 10.11
C LYS A 21 -2.52 -19.06 11.51
N THR A 22 -3.33 -18.73 12.51
CA THR A 22 -2.98 -18.72 13.93
C THR A 22 -3.17 -20.08 14.60
N ASP A 23 -3.56 -21.11 13.82
CA ASP A 23 -3.67 -22.49 14.32
C ASP A 23 -2.31 -22.93 14.90
N PRO A 24 -2.27 -23.37 16.18
CA PRO A 24 -1.03 -23.78 16.84
C PRO A 24 -0.27 -24.89 16.11
N LYS A 25 -0.96 -25.80 15.40
CA LYS A 25 -0.33 -26.86 14.61
C LYS A 25 0.36 -26.30 13.37
N VAL A 26 -0.22 -25.27 12.76
CA VAL A 26 0.41 -24.58 11.62
C VAL A 26 1.65 -23.83 12.09
N LEU A 27 1.56 -23.08 13.19
CA LEU A 27 2.72 -22.37 13.75
C LEU A 27 3.84 -23.34 14.15
N ALA A 28 3.51 -24.48 14.76
CA ALA A 28 4.47 -25.51 15.11
C ALA A 28 5.14 -26.12 13.87
N ALA A 29 4.38 -26.38 12.80
CA ALA A 29 4.93 -26.88 11.54
C ALA A 29 5.86 -25.86 10.87
N TRP A 30 5.49 -24.57 10.86
CA TRP A 30 6.35 -23.50 10.34
C TRP A 30 7.67 -23.41 11.13
N LYS A 31 7.60 -23.46 12.45
CA LYS A 31 8.78 -23.45 13.32
C LYS A 31 9.66 -24.67 13.12
N ALA A 32 9.06 -25.86 12.96
CA ALA A 32 9.81 -27.09 12.71
C ALA A 32 10.57 -27.07 11.38
N CYS A 33 10.10 -26.30 10.39
CA CYS A 33 10.73 -26.18 9.08
C CYS A 33 11.55 -24.89 8.90
N GLU A 34 11.72 -24.06 9.94
CA GLU A 34 12.36 -22.74 9.84
C GLU A 34 13.81 -22.82 9.38
N GLU A 35 14.53 -23.90 9.73
CA GLU A 35 15.90 -24.16 9.29
C GLU A 35 16.04 -24.30 7.76
N PHE A 36 14.95 -24.60 7.06
CA PHE A 36 14.92 -24.74 5.60
C PHE A 36 14.49 -23.45 4.88
N ASN A 37 14.11 -22.40 5.63
CA ASN A 37 13.84 -21.09 5.05
C ASN A 37 15.16 -20.43 4.65
N VAL A 38 15.58 -20.69 3.42
CA VAL A 38 16.70 -19.97 2.82
C VAL A 38 16.29 -18.50 2.60
N PRO A 39 17.16 -17.53 2.94
CA PRO A 39 16.87 -16.13 2.67
C PRO A 39 16.73 -15.93 1.17
N MET A 40 15.79 -15.07 0.77
CA MET A 40 15.64 -14.70 -0.62
C MET A 40 16.96 -14.07 -1.12
N PRO A 41 17.56 -14.61 -2.21
CA PRO A 41 18.76 -14.05 -2.80
C PRO A 41 18.61 -12.55 -3.02
N ALA A 42 19.66 -11.77 -2.74
CA ALA A 42 19.62 -10.32 -2.84
C ALA A 42 19.27 -9.85 -4.27
N GLU A 43 19.60 -10.66 -5.27
CA GLU A 43 19.33 -10.45 -6.68
C GLU A 43 17.85 -10.63 -7.03
N LEU A 44 17.10 -11.37 -6.21
CA LEU A 44 15.65 -11.57 -6.34
C LEU A 44 14.85 -10.63 -5.45
N GLN A 45 15.51 -9.79 -4.65
CA GLN A 45 14.83 -8.75 -3.89
C GLN A 45 14.50 -7.59 -4.83
N ASP A 46 13.21 -7.38 -5.09
CA ASP A 46 12.72 -6.15 -5.72
C ASP A 46 13.07 -4.97 -4.81
N ARG A 47 14.22 -4.35 -5.08
CA ARG A 47 14.62 -3.10 -4.44
C ARG A 47 14.12 -1.97 -5.32
N PRO A 48 13.00 -1.31 -4.97
CA PRO A 48 12.51 -0.21 -5.77
C PRO A 48 13.61 0.84 -5.90
N GLU A 49 13.81 1.34 -7.12
CA GLU A 49 14.76 2.42 -7.36
C GLU A 49 14.37 3.63 -6.49
N PRO A 50 15.36 4.39 -5.96
CA PRO A 50 15.06 5.62 -5.26
C PRO A 50 14.21 6.55 -6.13
N LEU A 51 13.23 7.21 -5.50
CA LEU A 51 12.38 8.16 -6.21
C LEU A 51 13.21 9.32 -6.77
N THR A 52 12.87 9.72 -8.00
CA THR A 52 13.42 10.91 -8.63
C THR A 52 12.99 12.18 -7.88
N PRO A 53 13.73 13.30 -8.02
CA PRO A 53 13.33 14.58 -7.41
C PRO A 53 11.92 15.04 -7.82
N GLU A 54 11.51 14.73 -9.05
CA GLU A 54 10.17 15.01 -9.57
C GLU A 54 9.10 14.18 -8.84
N GLN A 55 9.32 12.87 -8.70
CA GLN A 55 8.41 12.01 -7.94
C GLN A 55 8.30 12.43 -6.46
N LEU A 56 9.40 12.87 -5.85
CA LEU A 56 9.37 13.43 -4.50
C LEU A 56 8.54 14.73 -4.42
N ALA A 57 8.62 15.59 -5.46
CA ALA A 57 7.81 16.79 -5.54
C ALA A 57 6.32 16.45 -5.72
N ASN A 58 6.00 15.50 -6.61
CA ASN A 58 4.64 15.02 -6.83
C ASN A 58 4.00 14.48 -5.56
N ARG A 59 4.74 13.75 -4.72
CA ARG A 59 4.23 13.27 -3.42
C ARG A 59 3.93 14.40 -2.44
N ARG A 60 4.73 15.47 -2.42
CA ARG A 60 4.44 16.67 -1.61
C ARG A 60 3.19 17.40 -2.11
N GLU A 61 3.01 17.50 -3.43
CA GLU A 61 1.81 18.10 -4.02
C GLU A 61 0.57 17.22 -3.79
N TYR A 62 0.72 15.90 -3.83
CA TYR A 62 -0.33 14.96 -3.47
C TYR A 62 -0.80 15.17 -2.03
N ALA A 63 0.13 15.31 -1.07
CA ALA A 63 -0.21 15.58 0.33
C ALA A 63 -1.01 16.89 0.48
N LYS A 64 -0.61 17.96 -0.22
CA LYS A 64 -1.36 19.23 -0.25
C LYS A 64 -2.76 19.05 -0.86
N CYS A 65 -2.86 18.27 -1.96
CA CYS A 65 -4.13 17.97 -2.61
C CYS A 65 -5.09 17.25 -1.65
N MET A 66 -4.62 16.22 -0.95
CA MET A 66 -5.44 15.48 0.02
C MET A 66 -5.97 16.40 1.13
N ARG A 67 -5.13 17.28 1.67
CA ARG A 67 -5.54 18.27 2.69
C ARG A 67 -6.59 19.25 2.16
N ALA A 68 -6.45 19.69 0.91
CA ALA A 68 -7.43 20.58 0.28
C ALA A 68 -8.77 19.90 -0.02
N ASN A 69 -8.81 18.57 -0.14
CA ASN A 69 -9.98 17.80 -0.57
C ASN A 69 -10.64 16.97 0.55
N GLY A 70 -10.49 17.39 1.81
CA GLY A 70 -11.25 16.82 2.93
C GLY A 70 -10.45 15.90 3.86
N MET A 71 -9.14 15.75 3.64
CA MET A 71 -8.23 15.05 4.54
C MET A 71 -7.22 16.01 5.19
N PRO A 72 -7.66 16.99 6.02
CA PRO A 72 -6.79 18.05 6.54
C PRO A 72 -5.61 17.56 7.37
N SER A 73 -5.72 16.37 7.99
CA SER A 73 -4.67 15.73 8.77
C SER A 73 -3.71 14.86 7.93
N TRP A 74 -3.85 14.85 6.60
CA TRP A 74 -2.98 14.04 5.73
C TRP A 74 -1.51 14.50 5.85
N PRO A 75 -0.58 13.60 6.21
CA PRO A 75 0.81 13.98 6.48
C PRO A 75 1.60 14.29 5.21
N ASP A 76 2.71 14.99 5.37
CA ASP A 76 3.71 15.12 4.30
C ASP A 76 4.62 13.88 4.26
N PRO A 77 5.18 13.52 3.09
CA PRO A 77 6.12 12.41 2.99
C PRO A 77 7.48 12.81 3.58
N HIS A 78 8.26 11.82 4.00
CA HIS A 78 9.66 11.96 4.38
C HIS A 78 10.53 12.39 3.18
N PRO A 79 11.79 12.83 3.41
CA PRO A 79 12.68 13.27 2.34
C PRO A 79 12.94 12.24 1.24
N ASP A 80 12.83 10.95 1.55
CA ASP A 80 12.95 9.82 0.62
C ASP A 80 11.63 9.47 -0.09
N GLY A 81 10.54 10.19 0.24
CA GLY A 81 9.20 10.01 -0.33
C GLY A 81 8.37 8.92 0.34
N SER A 82 8.88 8.28 1.39
CA SER A 82 8.10 7.37 2.24
C SER A 82 7.06 8.14 3.05
N TRP A 83 5.96 7.47 3.40
CA TRP A 83 4.92 8.04 4.25
C TRP A 83 5.13 7.62 5.71
N PRO A 84 4.71 8.44 6.70
CA PRO A 84 4.75 8.04 8.09
C PRO A 84 3.99 6.73 8.34
N GLU A 85 4.59 5.80 9.10
CA GLU A 85 4.01 4.47 9.38
C GLU A 85 2.65 4.54 10.09
N ASP A 86 2.43 5.59 10.89
CA ASP A 86 1.22 5.79 11.66
C ASP A 86 0.07 6.42 10.87
N MET A 87 0.27 6.77 9.58
CA MET A 87 -0.75 7.47 8.78
C MET A 87 -2.08 6.70 8.63
N LEU A 88 -2.05 5.37 8.75
CA LEU A 88 -3.22 4.48 8.67
C LEU A 88 -3.63 3.86 10.02
N SER A 89 -2.97 4.26 11.12
CA SER A 89 -3.19 3.66 12.45
C SER A 89 -4.40 4.23 13.18
N GLY A 90 -4.98 5.33 12.69
CA GLY A 90 -6.17 5.96 13.27
C GLY A 90 -7.47 5.38 12.73
N GLU A 91 -8.46 5.21 13.60
CA GLU A 91 -9.82 4.86 13.16
C GLU A 91 -10.48 6.10 12.52
N LEU A 92 -10.78 6.03 11.23
CA LEU A 92 -11.50 7.07 10.50
C LEU A 92 -13.01 6.94 10.77
N THR A 93 -13.66 8.05 11.08
CA THR A 93 -15.13 8.13 11.10
C THR A 93 -15.71 7.84 9.71
N PRO A 94 -16.99 7.44 9.59
CA PRO A 94 -17.62 7.23 8.27
C PRO A 94 -17.54 8.45 7.34
N GLN A 95 -17.59 9.65 7.92
CA GLN A 95 -17.44 10.90 7.17
C GLN A 95 -16.01 11.07 6.65
N GLU A 96 -15.00 10.80 7.46
CA GLU A 96 -13.60 10.84 7.03
C GLU A 96 -13.27 9.75 6.02
N GLN A 97 -13.88 8.56 6.13
CA GLN A 97 -13.73 7.51 5.13
C GLN A 97 -14.27 7.95 3.76
N ALA A 98 -15.46 8.57 3.74
CA ALA A 98 -16.04 9.10 2.51
C ALA A 98 -15.21 10.25 1.92
N ALA A 99 -14.71 11.15 2.77
CA ALA A 99 -13.82 12.24 2.35
C ALA A 99 -12.50 11.69 1.80
N ASN A 100 -11.91 10.69 2.45
CA ASN A 100 -10.70 10.02 2.00
C ASN A 100 -10.90 9.40 0.62
N LEU A 101 -11.98 8.64 0.42
CA LEU A 101 -12.28 8.00 -0.86
C LEU A 101 -12.38 9.03 -2.00
N ALA A 102 -13.10 10.12 -1.78
CA ALA A 102 -13.23 11.20 -2.76
C ALA A 102 -11.89 11.91 -3.02
N ALA A 103 -11.12 12.18 -1.96
CA ALA A 103 -9.79 12.80 -2.07
C ALA A 103 -8.81 11.92 -2.87
N LEU A 104 -8.82 10.60 -2.64
CA LEU A 104 -7.99 9.65 -3.40
C LEU A 104 -8.30 9.72 -4.89
N GLN A 105 -9.58 9.69 -5.29
CA GLN A 105 -9.97 9.81 -6.70
C GLN A 105 -9.49 11.12 -7.35
N ILE A 106 -9.63 12.24 -6.62
CA ILE A 106 -9.24 13.57 -7.10
C ILE A 106 -7.71 13.67 -7.24
N CYS A 107 -6.98 13.15 -6.25
CA CYS A 107 -5.56 13.43 -6.07
C CYS A 107 -4.63 12.35 -6.63
N GLU A 108 -5.08 11.11 -6.87
CA GLU A 108 -4.26 10.03 -7.43
C GLU A 108 -3.43 10.45 -8.65
N PRO A 109 -3.95 11.19 -9.66
CA PRO A 109 -3.18 11.60 -10.82
C PRO A 109 -1.96 12.48 -10.49
N VAL A 110 -1.98 13.18 -9.34
CA VAL A 110 -0.91 14.06 -8.89
C VAL A 110 0.38 13.28 -8.62
N LEU A 111 0.29 12.01 -8.22
CA LEU A 111 1.47 11.15 -8.03
C LEU A 111 2.26 10.96 -9.33
N ASP A 112 1.56 10.96 -10.48
CA ASP A 112 2.15 10.89 -11.82
C ASP A 112 2.43 12.27 -12.44
N GLY A 113 2.34 13.35 -11.66
CA GLY A 113 2.55 14.73 -12.13
C GLY A 113 1.38 15.28 -12.96
N ARG A 114 0.22 14.62 -12.94
CA ARG A 114 -0.99 15.08 -13.63
C ARG A 114 -1.83 15.98 -12.71
N PRO A 115 -2.63 16.91 -13.26
CA PRO A 115 -3.51 17.74 -12.45
C PRO A 115 -4.58 16.89 -11.75
N PRO A 116 -5.08 17.33 -10.58
CA PRO A 116 -6.19 16.66 -9.91
C PRO A 116 -7.46 16.68 -10.76
N THR A 117 -8.27 15.64 -10.62
CA THR A 117 -9.52 15.46 -11.36
C THR A 117 -10.73 15.88 -10.51
N THR A 118 -11.93 15.73 -11.06
CA THR A 118 -13.17 15.86 -10.28
C THR A 118 -13.55 14.50 -9.69
N ALA A 119 -13.98 14.46 -8.42
CA ALA A 119 -14.48 13.22 -7.82
C ALA A 119 -15.64 12.64 -8.63
N ASN A 120 -15.54 11.36 -8.98
CA ASN A 120 -16.59 10.62 -9.63
C ASN A 120 -17.24 9.68 -8.60
N PRO A 121 -18.47 9.95 -8.15
CA PRO A 121 -19.11 9.17 -7.08
C PRO A 121 -19.35 7.69 -7.42
N ASN A 122 -19.15 7.28 -8.68
CA ASN A 122 -19.31 5.90 -9.14
C ASN A 122 -17.98 5.16 -9.44
N GLU A 123 -16.84 5.83 -9.31
CA GLU A 123 -15.54 5.26 -9.64
C GLU A 123 -14.92 4.61 -8.39
N VAL A 124 -14.38 3.40 -8.48
CA VAL A 124 -13.65 2.80 -7.36
C VAL A 124 -12.18 3.20 -7.52
N PRO A 125 -11.56 3.91 -6.56
CA PRO A 125 -10.15 4.24 -6.65
C PRO A 125 -9.32 2.96 -6.78
N LYS A 126 -8.35 2.98 -7.69
CA LYS A 126 -7.46 1.83 -7.89
C LYS A 126 -6.44 1.84 -6.75
N GLY A 127 -6.55 0.84 -5.87
CA GLY A 127 -5.60 0.59 -4.79
C GLY A 127 -4.33 -0.07 -5.28
#